data_AF-A0A7J8Q7T4-F1
#
_entry.id   AF-A0A7J8Q7T4-F1
#
_cell.length_a   1.000
_cell.length_b   1.000
_cell.length_c   1.000
_cell.angle_alpha   90.00
_cell.angle_beta   90.00
_cell.angle_gamma   90.00
#
_symmetry.space_group_name_H-M   'P 1'
#
loop_
_entity.id
_entity.type
_entity.pdbx_description
1 polymer ?
#
loop_
_entity_poly.entity_id
_entity_poly.type
_entity_poly.pdbx_seq_one_letter_code
_entity_poly.pdbx_strand_id
1 'polypeptide(L)'
;MEPPPNGEELTSWDELYNINLIPSELFLKFRKEIQGFRVGVNLEFFNAPMNDFQTKLVLKPLSPERRWKFAYEPIRQDVRLISKKIPVTKFLNLQ
;
A
#
# COMPACT_ATOMS: atom_id res chain seq x y z
N MET A 1 4.21 33.20 -53.90
CA MET A 1 4.58 33.30 -52.47
C MET A 1 3.31 33.20 -51.66
N GLU A 2 3.39 32.35 -50.64
CA GLU A 2 2.46 31.96 -49.56
C GLU A 2 1.56 33.07 -48.95
N PRO A 3 0.43 32.73 -48.28
CA PRO A 3 0.42 31.78 -47.16
C PRO A 3 -0.62 30.63 -47.19
N PRO A 4 -0.36 29.53 -46.43
CA PRO A 4 -1.30 28.43 -46.22
C PRO A 4 -2.41 28.81 -45.21
N PRO A 5 -3.52 28.06 -45.18
CA PRO A 5 -4.71 28.42 -44.41
C PRO A 5 -4.45 28.25 -42.92
N ASN A 6 -4.70 29.34 -42.20
CA ASN A 6 -4.73 29.41 -40.75
C ASN A 6 -5.73 28.36 -40.20
N GLY A 7 -5.28 27.50 -39.28
CA GLY A 7 -6.19 26.57 -38.62
C GLY A 7 -5.57 25.43 -37.81
N GLU A 8 -4.30 25.52 -37.41
CA GLU A 8 -3.86 24.72 -36.25
C GLU A 8 -4.35 25.49 -35.02
N GLU A 9 -5.49 25.05 -34.49
CA GLU A 9 -5.99 25.48 -33.19
C GLU A 9 -4.83 25.33 -32.20
N LEU A 10 -4.36 26.45 -31.66
CA LEU A 10 -3.24 26.51 -30.73
C LEU A 10 -3.50 25.44 -29.68
N THR A 11 -2.71 24.34 -29.70
CA THR A 11 -2.67 23.34 -28.62
C THR A 11 -2.71 24.13 -27.34
N SER A 12 -3.86 24.12 -26.67
CA SER A 12 -4.10 25.08 -25.60
C SER A 12 -3.04 24.78 -24.55
N TRP A 13 -2.38 25.80 -24.00
CA TRP A 13 -1.33 25.57 -23.01
C TRP A 13 -1.85 24.72 -21.82
N ASP A 14 -3.16 24.73 -21.60
CA ASP A 14 -3.90 23.87 -20.66
C ASP A 14 -3.87 22.37 -21.02
N GLU A 15 -3.79 22.00 -22.30
CA GLU A 15 -3.62 20.60 -22.77
C GLU A 15 -2.18 20.10 -22.62
N LEU A 16 -1.18 20.99 -22.76
CA LEU A 16 0.23 20.64 -22.62
C LEU A 16 0.67 20.47 -21.16
N TYR A 17 -0.04 21.12 -20.22
CA TYR A 17 0.31 21.12 -18.80
C TYR A 17 -0.87 20.72 -17.92
N ASN A 18 -1.21 19.42 -17.90
CA ASN A 18 -2.10 18.87 -16.89
C ASN A 18 -1.33 18.67 -15.57
N ILE A 19 -1.41 19.65 -14.68
CA ILE A 19 -0.87 19.52 -13.31
C ILE A 19 -1.89 18.75 -12.48
N ASN A 20 -1.77 17.42 -12.47
CA ASN A 20 -2.57 16.59 -11.59
C ASN A 20 -2.09 16.73 -10.14
N LEU A 21 -2.81 17.52 -9.35
CA LEU A 21 -2.53 17.73 -7.92
C LEU A 21 -3.00 16.57 -7.02
N ILE A 22 -3.70 15.57 -7.58
CA ILE A 22 -4.18 14.42 -6.82
C ILE A 22 -3.02 13.45 -6.62
N PRO A 23 -2.69 13.07 -5.38
CA PRO A 23 -1.65 12.09 -5.14
C PRO A 23 -2.03 10.74 -5.77
N SER A 24 -1.14 10.21 -6.60
CA SER A 24 -1.32 8.90 -7.23
C SER A 24 -1.43 7.76 -6.19
N GLU A 25 -0.82 7.96 -5.02
CA GLU A 25 -0.81 7.01 -3.91
C GLU A 25 -1.06 7.73 -2.58
N LEU A 26 -1.95 7.19 -1.75
CA LEU A 26 -2.21 7.68 -0.39
C LEU A 26 -2.04 6.54 0.63
N PHE A 27 -1.18 6.75 1.62
CA PHE A 27 -0.91 5.77 2.67
C PHE A 27 -1.32 6.30 4.05
N LEU A 28 -2.35 5.70 4.65
CA LEU A 28 -2.77 5.98 6.02
C LEU A 28 -2.35 4.81 6.91
N LYS A 29 -1.47 5.07 7.87
CA LYS A 29 -0.93 4.04 8.78
C LYS A 29 -1.28 4.38 10.21
N PHE A 30 -2.36 3.79 10.71
CA PHE A 30 -2.75 3.89 12.11
C PHE A 30 -1.94 2.92 12.94
N ARG A 31 -1.44 3.39 14.09
CA ARG A 31 -0.68 2.59 15.04
C ARG A 31 -1.19 2.86 16.44
N LYS A 32 -1.45 1.80 17.20
CA LYS A 32 -1.81 1.88 18.61
C LYS A 32 -1.05 0.82 19.39
N GLU A 33 -0.56 1.20 20.56
CA GLU A 33 0.08 0.29 21.49
C GLU A 33 -0.93 -0.13 22.56
N ILE A 34 -1.07 -1.45 22.75
CA ILE A 34 -2.03 -2.05 23.67
C ILE A 34 -1.34 -3.22 24.36
N GLN A 35 -1.20 -3.16 25.69
CA GLN A 35 -0.70 -4.25 26.54
C GLN A 35 0.59 -4.94 26.00
N GLY A 36 1.57 -4.15 25.56
CA GLY A 36 2.84 -4.70 25.05
C GLY A 36 2.81 -5.16 23.58
N PHE A 37 1.73 -4.90 22.86
CA PHE A 37 1.59 -5.13 21.43
C PHE A 37 1.40 -3.83 20.67
N ARG A 38 1.96 -3.77 19.46
CA ARG A 38 1.66 -2.75 18.46
C ARG A 38 0.66 -3.31 17.47
N VAL A 39 -0.54 -2.74 17.50
CA VAL A 39 -1.59 -2.96 16.51
C VAL A 39 -1.50 -1.84 15.48
N GLY A 40 -1.76 -2.14 14.22
CA GLY A 40 -1.95 -1.10 13.24
C GLY A 40 -2.78 -1.51 12.05
N VAL A 41 -3.35 -0.50 11.41
CA VAL A 41 -4.16 -0.60 10.20
C VAL A 41 -3.45 0.25 9.16
N ASN A 42 -3.05 -0.37 8.05
CA ASN A 42 -2.59 0.35 6.88
C ASN A 42 -3.74 0.38 5.87
N LEU A 43 -4.06 1.56 5.37
CA LEU A 43 -4.92 1.78 4.22
C LEU A 43 -4.04 2.41 3.14
N GLU A 44 -4.01 1.78 1.97
CA GLU A 44 -3.18 2.18 0.83
C GLU A 44 -4.16 2.36 -0.34
N PHE A 45 -4.21 3.55 -0.93
CA PHE A 45 -5.11 3.89 -2.04
C PHE A 45 -4.27 4.27 -3.26
N PHE A 46 -4.62 3.70 -4.41
CA PHE A 46 -3.93 3.90 -5.68
C PHE A 46 -4.92 4.45 -6.71
N ASN A 47 -4.55 5.53 -7.41
CA ASN A 47 -5.43 6.26 -8.32
C ASN A 47 -5.30 5.84 -9.81
N ALA A 48 -4.39 4.93 -10.17
CA ALA A 48 -4.18 4.55 -11.58
C ALA A 48 -3.61 3.13 -11.76
N PRO A 49 -4.03 2.37 -12.80
CA PRO A 49 -5.03 2.69 -13.85
C PRO A 49 -6.47 2.30 -13.49
N MET A 50 -6.68 1.51 -12.42
CA MET A 50 -7.97 1.33 -11.77
C MET A 50 -7.81 1.71 -10.31
N ASN A 51 -8.79 2.42 -9.75
CA ASN A 51 -8.81 2.75 -8.33
C ASN A 51 -8.68 1.45 -7.52
N ASP A 52 -7.51 1.22 -6.93
CA ASP A 52 -7.24 0.06 -6.10
C ASP A 52 -7.03 0.51 -4.67
N PHE A 53 -7.45 -0.32 -3.73
CA PHE A 53 -7.26 -0.07 -2.32
C PHE A 53 -6.80 -1.34 -1.62
N GLN A 54 -5.80 -1.20 -0.78
CA GLN A 54 -5.29 -2.30 0.04
C GLN A 54 -5.47 -1.94 1.50
N THR A 55 -6.09 -2.86 2.24
CA THR A 55 -6.16 -2.80 3.70
C THR A 55 -5.26 -3.88 4.28
N LYS A 56 -4.44 -3.52 5.27
CA LYS A 56 -3.56 -4.45 5.98
C LYS A 56 -3.64 -4.23 7.47
N LEU A 57 -4.11 -5.25 8.19
CA LEU A 57 -4.01 -5.32 9.64
C LEU A 57 -2.63 -5.85 10.02
N VAL A 58 -1.99 -5.24 11.00
CA VAL A 58 -0.66 -5.64 11.48
C VAL A 58 -0.69 -5.73 12.99
N LEU A 59 -0.20 -6.86 13.50
CA LEU A 59 0.04 -7.07 14.92
C LEU A 59 1.49 -7.50 15.11
N LYS A 60 2.19 -6.81 16.00
CA LYS A 60 3.52 -7.25 16.45
C LYS A 60 3.70 -6.94 17.93
N PRO A 61 4.41 -7.79 18.69
CA PRO A 61 4.83 -7.47 20.04
C PRO A 61 5.83 -6.29 20.05
N LEU A 62 5.87 -5.55 21.15
CA LEU A 62 6.85 -4.49 21.39
C LEU A 62 8.17 -5.04 21.94
N SER A 63 8.13 -6.21 22.59
CA SER A 63 9.32 -6.82 23.18
C SER A 63 10.34 -7.23 22.10
N PRO A 64 11.62 -6.86 22.25
CA PRO A 64 12.68 -7.21 21.30
C PRO A 64 13.01 -8.71 21.28
N GLU A 65 12.62 -9.47 22.31
CA GLU A 65 12.80 -10.92 22.36
C GLU A 65 11.77 -11.66 21.50
N ARG A 66 10.57 -11.10 21.37
CA ARG A 66 9.46 -11.68 20.62
C ARG A 66 9.47 -11.12 19.20
N ARG A 67 10.31 -11.67 18.33
CA ARG A 67 10.47 -11.15 16.95
C ARG A 67 9.52 -11.82 15.96
N TRP A 68 8.24 -11.48 16.07
CA TRP A 68 7.21 -11.88 15.11
C TRP A 68 6.36 -10.69 14.64
N LYS A 69 5.72 -10.84 13.48
CA LYS A 69 4.78 -9.89 12.90
C LYS A 69 3.69 -10.69 12.20
N PHE A 70 2.48 -10.52 12.67
CA PHE A 70 1.28 -10.99 12.00
C PHE A 70 0.77 -9.88 11.09
N ALA A 71 0.42 -10.22 9.86
CA ALA A 71 -0.22 -9.33 8.92
C ALA A 71 -1.38 -10.06 8.25
N TYR A 72 -2.52 -9.38 8.13
CA TYR A 72 -3.69 -9.90 7.44
C TYR A 72 -4.15 -8.87 6.40
N GLU A 73 -4.40 -9.35 5.19
CA GLU A 73 -4.91 -8.56 4.07
C GLU A 73 -6.33 -9.03 3.74
N PRO A 74 -7.39 -8.37 4.25
CA PRO A 74 -8.76 -8.88 4.21
C PRO A 74 -9.28 -9.15 2.79
N ILE A 75 -8.98 -8.24 1.86
CA ILE A 75 -9.45 -8.31 0.46
C ILE A 75 -8.84 -9.50 -0.26
N ARG A 76 -7.55 -9.75 -0.04
CA ARG A 76 -6.82 -10.87 -0.62
C ARG A 76 -7.00 -12.16 0.18
N GLN A 77 -7.68 -12.09 1.33
CA GLN A 77 -7.82 -13.15 2.31
C GLN A 77 -6.47 -13.79 2.69
N ASP A 78 -5.40 -13.01 2.65
CA ASP A 78 -4.03 -13.48 2.84
C ASP A 78 -3.57 -13.24 4.28
N VAL A 79 -3.04 -14.28 4.92
CA VAL A 79 -2.55 -14.28 6.29
C VAL A 79 -1.06 -14.56 6.28
N ARG A 80 -0.27 -13.60 6.77
CA ARG A 80 1.19 -13.73 6.85
C ARG A 80 1.65 -13.66 8.29
N LEU A 81 2.34 -14.71 8.73
CA LEU A 81 3.08 -14.71 9.99
C LEU A 81 4.57 -14.73 9.69
N ILE A 82 5.24 -13.62 9.95
CA ILE A 82 6.69 -13.46 9.74
C ILE A 82 7.35 -13.50 11.10
N SER A 83 8.33 -14.38 11.30
CA SER A 83 9.16 -14.37 12.52
C SER A 83 10.59 -14.75 12.21
N LYS A 84 11.52 -14.12 12.94
CA LYS A 84 12.96 -14.36 12.78
C LYS A 84 13.41 -15.72 13.31
N LYS A 85 12.56 -16.41 14.08
CA LYS A 85 12.85 -17.70 14.71
C LYS A 85 11.54 -18.47 14.91
N ILE A 86 10.89 -18.92 13.83
CA ILE A 86 9.92 -20.01 13.95
C ILE A 86 10.70 -21.29 13.67
N PRO A 87 11.08 -22.10 14.68
CA PRO A 87 11.47 -23.47 14.43
C PRO A 87 10.19 -24.25 14.07
N VAL A 88 9.63 -24.00 12.87
CA VAL A 88 8.41 -24.67 12.39
C VAL A 88 8.63 -26.17 12.25
N THR A 89 9.89 -26.59 12.13
CA THR A 89 10.32 -28.00 12.13
C THR A 89 9.90 -28.77 13.39
N LYS A 90 9.64 -28.11 14.53
CA LYS A 90 9.15 -28.78 15.74
C LYS A 90 7.63 -28.97 15.78
N PHE A 91 6.89 -28.27 14.92
CA PHE A 91 5.42 -28.22 14.95
C PHE A 91 4.77 -28.67 13.64
N LEU A 92 5.54 -28.88 12.57
CA LEU A 92 5.11 -29.50 11.32
C LEU A 92 5.72 -30.90 11.23
N ASN A 93 5.00 -31.89 11.78
CA ASN A 93 5.24 -33.30 11.48
C ASN A 93 4.49 -33.61 10.18
N LEU A 94 5.15 -33.45 9.03
CA LEU A 94 4.67 -34.02 7.77
C LEU A 94 5.23 -35.43 7.70
N GLN A 95 4.47 -36.37 8.23
CA GLN A 95 4.73 -37.80 8.13
C GLN A 95 3.88 -38.40 7.00
#